data_AF-A0A3A9EUV6-F1
#
_entry.id   AF-A0A3A9EUV6-F1
#
_cell.length_a   1.000
_cell.length_b   1.000
_cell.length_c   1.000
_cell.angle_alpha   90.00
_cell.angle_beta   90.00
_cell.angle_gamma   90.00
#
_symmetry.space_group_name_H-M   'P 1'
#
loop_
_entity.id
_entity.type
_entity.pdbx_description
1 polymer ?
#
loop_
_entity_poly.entity_id
_entity_poly.type
_entity_poly.pdbx_seq_one_letter_code
_entity_poly.pdbx_strand_id
1 'polypeptide(L)'
;MGCRDADTLRHLAEGEKKFADLYMKSGLYITEIVKRLYRSEGLKVAYPDERDRIRHILQEQVFGMAPTRIIYLIATNYILGFEEELKHSTHNFVEADAAEASKLGTLDALVEQHFGQ
;
A
#
# COMPACT_ATOMS: atom_id res chain seq x y z
N MET A 1 18.71 27.18 -14.84
CA MET A 1 18.50 26.35 -13.64
C MET A 1 17.15 26.74 -13.07
N GLY A 2 16.07 26.11 -13.57
CA GLY A 2 14.70 26.53 -13.27
C GLY A 2 14.30 26.09 -11.87
N CYS A 3 13.83 27.03 -11.06
CA CYS A 3 13.15 26.72 -9.81
C CYS A 3 11.99 25.77 -10.12
N ARG A 4 12.03 24.55 -9.61
CA ARG A 4 10.83 23.69 -9.57
C ARG A 4 9.82 24.43 -8.70
N ASP A 5 8.61 24.64 -9.21
CA ASP A 5 7.55 25.31 -8.47
C ASP A 5 7.11 24.48 -7.25
N ALA A 6 6.49 25.16 -6.28
CA ALA A 6 6.08 24.54 -5.01
C ALA A 6 5.06 23.42 -5.20
N ASP A 7 4.27 23.47 -6.29
CA ASP A 7 3.30 22.44 -6.63
C ASP A 7 4.00 21.17 -7.14
N THR A 8 5.04 21.28 -7.98
CA THR A 8 5.88 20.14 -8.40
C THR A 8 6.53 19.45 -7.21
N LEU A 9 7.04 20.21 -6.23
CA LEU A 9 7.62 19.64 -5.00
C LEU A 9 6.57 18.94 -4.14
N ARG A 10 5.35 19.48 -4.08
CA ARG A 10 4.23 18.87 -3.35
C ARG A 10 3.74 17.59 -4.00
N HIS A 11 3.73 17.52 -5.33
CA HIS A 11 3.37 16.32 -6.09
C HIS A 11 4.41 15.21 -5.95
N LEU A 12 5.70 15.55 -5.92
CA LEU A 12 6.78 14.59 -5.63
C LEU A 12 6.63 14.00 -4.21
N ALA A 13 6.33 14.84 -3.21
CA ALA A 13 6.09 14.38 -1.84
C ALA A 13 4.85 13.48 -1.69
N GLU A 14 3.92 13.47 -2.65
CA GLU A 14 2.79 12.53 -2.64
C GLU A 14 3.18 11.13 -3.11
N GLY A 15 4.17 10.99 -3.99
CA GLY A 15 4.69 9.69 -4.45
C GLY A 15 5.46 8.93 -3.36
N GLU A 16 5.93 9.63 -2.32
CA GLU A 16 6.73 9.06 -1.23
C GLU A 16 5.89 8.66 0.00
N LYS A 17 4.62 9.08 0.09
CA LYS A 17 3.76 8.76 1.23
C LYS A 17 3.45 7.27 1.26
N LYS A 18 3.62 6.66 2.43
CA LYS A 18 3.30 5.26 2.72
C LYS A 18 2.13 5.17 3.69
N PHE A 19 1.29 4.16 3.51
CA PHE A 19 0.07 3.89 4.27
C PHE A 19 0.04 2.42 4.67
N ALA A 20 -0.37 2.14 5.90
CA ALA A 20 -0.42 0.77 6.41
C ALA A 20 -1.75 0.47 7.12
N ASP A 21 -2.27 -0.73 6.91
CA ASP A 21 -3.30 -1.34 7.75
C ASP A 21 -2.72 -2.63 8.37
N LEU A 22 -2.25 -2.53 9.62
CA LEU A 22 -1.64 -3.67 10.30
C LEU A 22 -2.67 -4.66 10.85
N TYR A 23 -3.96 -4.46 10.60
CA TYR A 23 -5.01 -5.41 11.00
C TYR A 23 -6.14 -5.45 9.97
N MET A 24 -5.77 -5.77 8.72
CA MET A 24 -6.70 -5.89 7.61
C MET A 24 -7.77 -6.94 7.92
N LYS A 25 -9.01 -6.57 7.59
CA LYS A 25 -10.16 -7.50 7.58
C LYS A 25 -10.63 -7.73 6.14
N SER A 26 -11.48 -6.85 5.64
CA SER A 26 -12.01 -6.93 4.27
C SER A 26 -11.09 -6.30 3.22
N GLY A 27 -10.05 -5.56 3.62
CA GLY A 27 -9.21 -4.78 2.72
C GLY A 27 -9.78 -3.40 2.33
N LEU A 28 -10.96 -3.01 2.82
CA LEU A 28 -11.65 -1.77 2.44
C LEU A 28 -10.80 -0.51 2.65
N TYR A 29 -10.10 -0.39 3.77
CA TYR A 29 -9.25 0.78 4.04
C TYR A 29 -8.19 0.95 2.96
N ILE A 30 -7.43 -0.11 2.67
CA ILE A 30 -6.40 -0.11 1.63
C ILE A 30 -7.01 0.20 0.27
N THR A 31 -8.13 -0.42 -0.11
CA THR A 31 -8.81 -0.14 -1.37
C THR A 31 -9.16 1.34 -1.53
N GLU A 32 -9.67 2.00 -0.48
CA GLU A 32 -9.97 3.43 -0.54
C GLU A 32 -8.72 4.31 -0.60
N ILE A 33 -7.61 3.90 0.03
CA ILE A 33 -6.31 4.58 -0.14
C ILE A 33 -5.83 4.45 -1.59
N VAL A 34 -5.83 3.23 -2.15
CA VAL A 34 -5.45 2.98 -3.55
C VAL A 34 -6.26 3.85 -4.50
N LYS A 35 -7.59 3.90 -4.35
CA LYS A 35 -8.47 4.74 -5.18
C LYS A 35 -8.15 6.23 -5.08
N ARG A 36 -7.83 6.73 -3.89
CA ARG A 36 -7.49 8.15 -3.67
C ARG A 36 -6.15 8.49 -4.30
N LEU A 37 -5.12 7.66 -4.10
CA LEU A 37 -3.80 7.84 -4.69
C LEU A 37 -3.87 7.77 -6.22
N TYR A 38 -4.55 6.76 -6.78
CA TYR A 38 -4.69 6.59 -8.22
C TYR A 38 -5.36 7.79 -8.92
N ARG A 39 -6.28 8.46 -8.22
CA ARG A 39 -6.99 9.66 -8.71
C ARG A 39 -6.27 10.97 -8.38
N SER A 40 -5.20 10.97 -7.59
CA SER A 40 -4.47 12.19 -7.25
C SER A 40 -3.86 12.80 -8.50
N GLU A 41 -4.09 14.10 -8.70
CA GLU A 41 -3.45 14.86 -9.77
C GLU A 41 -1.92 14.85 -9.61
N GLY A 42 -1.40 14.92 -8.38
CA GLY A 42 0.03 14.87 -8.14
C GLY A 42 0.65 13.54 -8.57
N LEU A 43 -0.03 12.44 -8.27
CA LEU A 43 0.45 11.12 -8.64
C LEU A 43 0.27 10.85 -10.15
N LYS A 44 -0.73 11.43 -10.80
CA LYS A 44 -0.87 11.40 -12.26
C LYS A 44 0.25 12.17 -12.97
N VAL A 45 0.73 13.27 -12.39
CA VAL A 45 1.88 14.00 -12.94
C VAL A 45 3.17 13.21 -12.75
N ALA A 46 3.37 12.60 -11.58
CA ALA A 46 4.56 11.80 -11.29
C ALA A 46 4.59 10.45 -12.05
N TYR A 47 3.42 9.81 -12.19
CA TYR A 47 3.22 8.55 -12.90
C TYR A 47 2.09 8.70 -13.94
N PRO A 48 2.39 9.25 -15.13
CA PRO A 48 1.38 9.47 -16.17
C PRO A 48 0.76 8.17 -16.70
N ASP A 49 1.58 7.11 -16.81
CA ASP A 49 1.11 5.79 -17.20
C ASP A 49 0.26 5.16 -16.07
N GLU A 50 -0.92 4.66 -16.43
CA GLU A 50 -1.87 4.10 -15.48
C GLU A 50 -1.38 2.82 -14.81
N ARG A 51 -0.70 1.96 -15.56
CA ARG A 51 -0.18 0.68 -15.07
C ARG A 51 1.00 0.90 -14.14
N ASP A 52 1.90 1.83 -14.48
CA ASP A 52 3.03 2.19 -13.64
C ASP A 52 2.54 2.87 -12.35
N ARG A 53 1.51 3.71 -12.43
CA ARG A 53 0.91 4.35 -11.26
C ARG A 53 0.29 3.35 -10.29
N ILE A 54 -0.55 2.42 -10.77
CA ILE A 54 -1.15 1.42 -9.87
C ILE A 54 -0.10 0.47 -9.30
N ARG A 55 0.92 0.11 -10.10
CA ARG A 55 2.05 -0.72 -9.63
C ARG A 55 2.81 -0.02 -8.52
N HIS A 56 3.17 1.25 -8.71
CA HIS A 56 3.84 2.07 -7.69
C HIS A 56 3.02 2.14 -6.39
N ILE A 57 1.72 2.41 -6.50
CA ILE A 57 0.84 2.45 -5.31
C ILE A 57 0.91 1.12 -4.54
N LEU A 58 0.72 -0.01 -5.22
CA LEU A 58 0.65 -1.33 -4.61
C LEU A 58 2.00 -1.85 -4.07
N GLN A 59 3.12 -1.42 -4.67
CA GLN A 59 4.46 -1.89 -4.35
C GLN A 59 5.23 -0.97 -3.41
N GLU A 60 4.92 0.33 -3.38
CA GLU A 60 5.71 1.31 -2.65
C GLU A 60 4.92 2.06 -1.59
N GLN A 61 3.59 2.18 -1.75
CA GLN A 61 2.80 3.11 -0.94
C GLN A 61 1.80 2.44 0.00
N VAL A 62 1.30 1.24 -0.29
CA VAL A 62 0.33 0.57 0.58
C VAL A 62 0.88 -0.74 1.14
N PHE A 63 0.66 -0.93 2.44
CA PHE A 63 1.16 -2.05 3.23
C PHE A 63 0.02 -2.63 4.07
N GLY A 64 0.04 -3.92 4.32
CA GLY A 64 -1.00 -4.50 5.17
C GLY A 64 -0.66 -5.84 5.77
N MET A 65 -1.15 -6.07 6.98
CA MET A 65 -1.08 -7.35 7.67
C MET A 65 -2.49 -7.89 7.92
N ALA A 66 -2.73 -9.15 7.61
CA ALA A 66 -3.96 -9.85 7.96
C ALA A 66 -3.64 -11.01 8.92
N PRO A 67 -4.37 -11.17 10.04
CA PRO A 67 -3.95 -12.03 11.14
C PRO A 67 -4.11 -13.54 10.89
N THR A 68 -4.90 -13.94 9.88
CA THR A 68 -5.13 -15.36 9.57
C THR A 68 -5.25 -15.57 8.07
N ARG A 69 -4.96 -16.80 7.62
CA ARG A 69 -5.05 -17.19 6.20
C ARG A 69 -6.34 -16.79 5.51
N ILE A 70 -7.48 -17.05 6.16
CA ILE A 70 -8.78 -16.77 5.55
C ILE A 70 -9.02 -15.27 5.40
N ILE A 71 -8.64 -14.47 6.40
CA ILE A 71 -8.77 -13.01 6.36
C ILE A 71 -7.79 -12.42 5.33
N TYR A 72 -6.56 -12.93 5.29
CA TYR A 72 -5.58 -12.57 4.27
C TYR A 72 -6.15 -12.77 2.87
N LEU A 73 -6.67 -13.97 2.57
CA LEU A 73 -7.25 -14.28 1.27
C LEU A 73 -8.46 -13.41 0.95
N ILE A 74 -9.34 -13.11 1.91
CA ILE A 74 -10.48 -12.21 1.70
C ILE A 74 -9.99 -10.79 1.37
N ALA A 75 -9.06 -10.26 2.16
CA ALA A 75 -8.51 -8.92 1.97
C ALA A 75 -7.80 -8.80 0.61
N THR A 76 -6.90 -9.72 0.28
CA THR A 76 -6.14 -9.65 -0.98
C THR A 76 -7.02 -9.89 -2.20
N ASN A 77 -8.01 -10.78 -2.14
CA ASN A 77 -8.97 -10.92 -3.25
C ASN A 77 -9.84 -9.66 -3.41
N TYR A 78 -10.23 -9.00 -2.33
CA TYR A 78 -10.99 -7.75 -2.42
C TYR A 78 -10.13 -6.61 -3.00
N ILE A 79 -8.87 -6.50 -2.57
CA ILE A 79 -7.96 -5.45 -3.01
C ILE A 79 -7.48 -5.67 -4.44
N LEU A 80 -7.11 -6.89 -4.83
CA LEU A 80 -6.42 -7.19 -6.10
C LEU A 80 -7.31 -7.93 -7.10
N GLY A 81 -8.44 -8.48 -6.66
CA GLY A 81 -9.22 -9.42 -7.46
C GLY A 81 -9.96 -8.82 -8.65
N PHE A 82 -9.90 -7.49 -8.83
CA PHE A 82 -10.53 -6.80 -9.95
C PHE A 82 -9.75 -6.93 -11.27
N GLU A 83 -8.45 -7.29 -11.22
CA GLU A 83 -7.62 -7.57 -12.40
C GLU A 83 -6.69 -8.76 -12.19
N GLU A 84 -6.63 -9.66 -13.17
CA GLU A 84 -5.80 -10.88 -13.08
C GLU A 84 -4.30 -10.57 -12.99
N GLU A 85 -3.81 -9.55 -13.70
CA GLU A 85 -2.40 -9.15 -13.64
C GLU A 85 -2.00 -8.70 -12.21
N LEU A 86 -2.92 -8.08 -11.48
CA LEU A 86 -2.66 -7.57 -10.13
C LEU A 86 -2.65 -8.68 -9.07
N LYS A 87 -3.43 -9.75 -9.25
CA LYS A 87 -3.42 -10.92 -8.35
C LYS A 87 -2.05 -11.61 -8.29
N HIS A 88 -1.28 -11.51 -9.38
CA HIS A 88 0.05 -12.09 -9.49
C HIS A 88 1.18 -11.06 -9.35
N SER A 89 0.83 -9.79 -9.10
CA SER A 89 1.81 -8.74 -8.90
C SER A 89 2.48 -8.83 -7.53
N THR A 90 3.73 -8.40 -7.44
CA THR A 90 4.40 -8.16 -6.15
C THR A 90 3.64 -7.07 -5.39
N HIS A 91 3.42 -7.26 -4.09
CA HIS A 91 2.67 -6.35 -3.21
C HIS A 91 3.11 -6.48 -1.75
N ASN A 92 2.81 -5.49 -0.91
CA ASN A 92 3.19 -5.46 0.51
C ASN A 92 2.09 -5.94 1.48
N PHE A 93 1.29 -6.92 1.05
CA PHE A 93 0.29 -7.56 1.91
C PHE A 93 0.83 -8.89 2.43
N VAL A 94 0.81 -9.07 3.75
CA VAL A 94 1.33 -10.27 4.42
C VAL A 94 0.31 -10.87 5.38
N GLU A 95 0.44 -12.18 5.60
CA GLU A 95 -0.29 -12.88 6.65
C GLU A 95 0.55 -12.87 7.94
N ALA A 96 0.17 -12.01 8.88
CA ALA A 96 0.87 -11.82 10.15
C ALA A 96 -0.10 -11.24 11.21
N ASP A 97 0.01 -11.70 12.45
CA ASP A 97 -0.83 -11.24 13.55
C ASP A 97 -0.18 -10.09 14.33
N ALA A 98 -0.36 -8.87 13.81
CA ALA A 98 0.12 -7.67 14.47
C ALA A 98 -0.54 -7.42 15.84
N ALA A 99 -1.79 -7.90 16.04
CA ALA A 99 -2.47 -7.73 17.31
C ALA A 99 -1.84 -8.60 18.40
N GLU A 100 -1.44 -9.82 18.07
CA GLU A 100 -0.68 -10.68 18.98
C GLU A 100 0.73 -10.12 19.24
N ALA A 101 1.45 -9.70 18.20
CA ALA A 101 2.76 -9.07 18.37
C ALA A 101 2.70 -7.79 19.23
N SER A 102 1.62 -7.01 19.10
CA SER A 102 1.38 -5.83 19.96
C SER A 102 1.24 -6.21 21.44
N LYS A 103 0.49 -7.27 21.76
CA LYS A 103 0.35 -7.77 23.15
C LYS A 103 1.68 -8.26 23.72
N LEU A 104 2.52 -8.85 22.88
CA LEU A 104 3.83 -9.39 23.27
C LEU A 104 4.93 -8.33 23.30
N GLY A 105 4.65 -7.09 22.88
CA GLY A 105 5.65 -6.02 22.77
C GLY A 105 6.66 -6.23 21.64
N THR A 106 6.32 -7.03 20.62
CA THR A 106 7.20 -7.39 19.50
C THR A 106 6.71 -6.83 18.16
N LEU A 107 5.76 -5.88 18.17
CA LEU A 107 5.19 -5.30 16.95
C LEU A 107 6.25 -4.66 16.04
N ASP A 108 7.18 -3.89 16.61
CA ASP A 108 8.22 -3.21 15.83
C ASP A 108 9.12 -4.21 15.09
N ALA A 109 9.50 -5.31 15.76
CA ALA A 109 10.28 -6.38 15.14
C ALA A 109 9.52 -7.10 14.02
N LEU A 110 8.20 -7.29 14.19
CA LEU A 110 7.36 -7.89 13.16
C LEU A 110 7.21 -6.96 11.94
N VAL A 111 7.04 -5.66 12.17
CA VAL A 111 7.00 -4.65 11.09
C VAL A 111 8.33 -4.61 10.35
N GLU A 112 9.46 -4.58 11.06
CA GLU A 112 10.79 -4.63 10.46
C GLU A 112 11.01 -5.90 9.64
N GLN A 113 10.62 -7.06 10.18
CA GLN A 113 10.74 -8.35 9.49
C GLN A 113 10.01 -8.37 8.14
N HIS A 114 8.85 -7.74 8.04
CA HIS A 114 8.03 -7.77 6.83
C HIS A 114 8.26 -6.57 5.91
N PHE A 115 8.64 -5.41 6.45
CA PHE A 115 8.61 -4.13 5.73
C PHE A 115 9.87 -3.26 5.91
N GLY A 116 10.89 -3.71 6.64
CA GLY A 116 12.12 -2.97 6.97
C GLY A 116 13.14 -2.83 5.83
N GLN A 117 12.68 -2.60 4.60
CA GLN A 117 13.56 -2.34 3.44
C GLN A 117 13.72 -0.84 3.16
#